data_AF-D0I9C3-F1
#
_entry.id   AF-D0I9C3-F1
#
_cell.length_a   1.000
_cell.length_b   1.000
_cell.length_c   1.000
_cell.angle_alpha   90.00
_cell.angle_beta   90.00
_cell.angle_gamma   90.00
#
_symmetry.space_group_name_H-M   'P 1'
#
loop_
_entity.id
_entity.type
_entity.pdbx_description
1 polymer ?
#
loop_
_entity_poly.entity_id
_entity_poly.type
_entity_poly.pdbx_seq_one_letter_code
_entity_poly.pdbx_strand_id
1 'polypeptide(L)'
;MMKALNGKERKQLSQWVFFSIASHPDMRGYANVSTANREKANKAVGDIVNRLLMEDCSTALVSAYKSNPKAINQAFEMVYKVGMQGLMTNPAVSGALSEYATYLDQEKLGHLLAK
;
A
#
# COMPACT_ATOMS: atom_id res chain seq x y z
N MET A 1 13.69 -6.86 -4.23
CA MET A 1 12.62 -6.68 -3.23
C MET A 1 11.26 -7.20 -3.69
N MET A 2 10.55 -6.60 -4.65
CA MET A 2 9.17 -7.05 -5.00
C MET A 2 9.04 -8.53 -5.37
N LYS A 3 10.05 -9.11 -6.03
CA LYS A 3 10.07 -10.53 -6.42
C LYS A 3 10.23 -11.49 -5.23
N ALA A 4 10.76 -11.01 -4.11
CA ALA A 4 10.96 -11.80 -2.88
C ALA A 4 9.72 -11.83 -1.97
N LEU A 5 8.69 -11.04 -2.28
CA LEU A 5 7.42 -11.04 -1.55
C LEU A 5 6.47 -12.13 -2.06
N ASN A 6 6.00 -12.98 -1.15
CA ASN A 6 4.97 -13.99 -1.46
C ASN A 6 3.54 -13.41 -1.33
N GLY A 7 2.54 -14.22 -1.69
CA GLY A 7 1.13 -13.81 -1.70
C GLY A 7 0.57 -13.48 -0.30
N LYS A 8 1.02 -14.17 0.76
CA LYS A 8 0.60 -13.89 2.14
C LYS A 8 1.12 -12.54 2.59
N GLU A 9 2.39 -12.26 2.31
CA GLU A 9 3.04 -11.01 2.70
C GLU A 9 2.44 -9.81 1.99
N ARG A 10 2.12 -9.95 0.70
CA ARG A 10 1.40 -8.90 -0.05
C ARG A 10 0.08 -8.52 0.63
N LYS A 11 -0.69 -9.51 1.11
CA LYS A 11 -1.92 -9.26 1.87
C LYS A 11 -1.65 -8.57 3.21
N GLN A 12 -0.58 -8.98 3.91
CA GLN A 12 -0.18 -8.33 5.17
C GLN A 12 0.24 -6.88 4.95
N LEU A 13 0.95 -6.58 3.86
CA LEU A 13 1.29 -5.20 3.47
C LEU A 13 0.03 -4.38 3.16
N SER A 14 -0.94 -4.93 2.43
CA SER A 14 -2.21 -4.25 2.16
C SER A 14 -3.00 -3.96 3.44
N GLN A 15 -3.09 -4.92 4.36
CA GLN A 15 -3.74 -4.72 5.66
C GLN A 15 -3.05 -3.61 6.47
N TRP A 16 -1.71 -3.64 6.51
CA TRP A 16 -0.93 -2.62 7.21
C TRP A 16 -1.11 -1.22 6.61
N VAL A 17 -1.16 -1.09 5.28
CA VAL A 17 -1.45 0.18 4.61
C VAL A 17 -2.84 0.70 5.01
N PHE A 18 -3.88 -0.15 4.94
CA PHE A 18 -5.23 0.25 5.34
C PHE A 18 -5.28 0.72 6.80
N PHE A 19 -4.67 -0.03 7.73
CA PHE A 19 -4.62 0.33 9.15
C PHE A 19 -3.86 1.64 9.40
N SER A 20 -2.80 1.90 8.63
CA SER A 20 -2.04 3.14 8.71
C SER A 20 -2.88 4.33 8.25
N ILE A 21 -3.59 4.21 7.13
CA ILE A 21 -4.49 5.25 6.60
C ILE A 21 -5.65 5.51 7.58
N ALA A 22 -6.26 4.44 8.11
CA ALA A 22 -7.33 4.52 9.10
C ALA A 22 -6.92 5.18 10.42
N SER A 23 -5.61 5.36 10.68
CA SER A 23 -5.10 6.06 11.85
C SER A 23 -5.14 7.58 11.72
N HIS A 24 -5.44 8.12 10.52
CA HIS A 24 -5.65 9.55 10.33
C HIS A 24 -6.80 10.04 11.23
N PRO A 25 -6.67 11.17 11.96
CA PRO A 25 -7.67 11.64 12.92
C PRO A 25 -9.08 11.71 12.33
N ASP A 26 -9.21 12.29 11.14
CA ASP A 26 -10.49 12.44 10.44
C ASP A 26 -11.05 11.11 9.92
N MET A 27 -10.21 10.09 9.74
CA MET A 27 -10.64 8.79 9.21
C MET A 27 -10.96 7.78 10.32
N ARG A 28 -10.43 8.00 11.54
CA ARG A 28 -10.49 7.05 12.65
C ARG A 28 -11.92 6.65 13.04
N GLY A 29 -12.89 7.55 12.86
CA GLY A 29 -14.30 7.28 13.13
C GLY A 29 -14.95 6.29 12.16
N TYR A 30 -14.38 6.08 10.98
CA TYR A 30 -14.95 5.24 9.92
C TYR A 30 -14.39 3.81 9.89
N ALA A 31 -13.40 3.50 10.73
CA ALA A 31 -12.72 2.21 10.72
C ALA A 31 -12.62 1.60 12.12
N ASN A 32 -13.11 0.37 12.29
CA ASN A 32 -12.96 -0.38 13.55
C ASN A 32 -11.62 -1.12 13.62
N VAL A 33 -10.52 -0.37 13.68
CA VAL A 33 -9.17 -0.93 13.80
C VAL A 33 -8.67 -0.77 15.24
N SER A 34 -8.58 -1.88 15.98
CA SER A 34 -8.05 -1.88 17.34
C SER A 34 -6.54 -1.64 17.38
N THR A 35 -6.02 -1.14 18.50
CA THR A 35 -4.58 -0.97 18.72
C THR A 35 -3.83 -2.29 18.59
N ALA A 36 -4.36 -3.38 19.16
CA ALA A 36 -3.76 -4.72 19.05
C ALA A 36 -3.67 -5.21 17.58
N ASN A 37 -4.68 -4.92 16.75
CA ASN A 37 -4.65 -5.26 15.33
C ASN A 37 -3.58 -4.44 14.58
N ARG A 38 -3.42 -3.15 14.90
CA ARG A 38 -2.35 -2.31 14.33
C ARG A 38 -0.98 -2.81 14.73
N GLU A 39 -0.76 -3.14 16.01
CA GLU A 39 0.50 -3.66 16.51
C GLU A 39 0.88 -4.97 15.83
N LYS A 40 -0.07 -5.90 15.70
CA LYS A 40 0.14 -7.16 15.00
C LYS A 40 0.52 -6.94 13.52
N ALA A 41 -0.13 -5.99 12.84
CA ALA A 41 0.21 -5.64 11.46
C ALA A 41 1.60 -5.01 11.37
N ASN A 42 1.94 -4.07 12.26
CA ASN A 42 3.26 -3.44 12.32
C ASN A 42 4.38 -4.46 12.54
N LYS A 43 4.19 -5.39 13.48
CA LYS A 43 5.16 -6.47 13.73
C LYS A 43 5.32 -7.36 12.50
N ALA A 44 4.23 -7.77 11.87
CA ALA A 44 4.29 -8.59 10.66
C ALA A 44 5.04 -7.90 9.52
N VAL A 45 4.83 -6.59 9.30
CA VAL A 45 5.55 -5.84 8.27
C VAL A 45 7.01 -5.61 8.66
N GLY A 46 7.32 -5.37 9.94
CA GLY A 46 8.69 -5.32 10.44
C GLY A 46 9.45 -6.62 10.16
N ASP A 47 8.84 -7.76 10.45
CA ASP A 47 9.42 -9.09 10.18
C ASP A 47 9.66 -9.29 8.66
N ILE A 48 8.74 -8.85 7.79
CA ILE A 48 8.90 -8.88 6.33
C ILE A 48 10.06 -8.00 5.87
N VAL A 49 10.12 -6.75 6.34
CA VAL A 49 11.15 -5.79 5.93
C VAL A 49 12.53 -6.25 6.40
N ASN A 50 12.65 -6.79 7.61
CA ASN A 50 13.89 -7.38 8.12
C ASN A 50 14.39 -8.47 7.18
N ARG A 51 13.55 -9.47 6.85
CA ARG A 51 13.95 -10.53 5.91
C ARG A 51 14.36 -9.96 4.55
N LEU A 52 13.55 -9.07 3.98
CA LEU A 52 13.83 -8.51 2.66
C LEU A 52 15.16 -7.75 2.62
N LEU A 53 15.44 -6.92 3.61
CA LEU A 53 16.60 -6.03 3.62
C LEU A 53 17.86 -6.72 4.14
N MET A 54 17.75 -7.55 5.15
CA MET A 54 18.90 -8.16 5.84
C MET A 54 19.27 -9.53 5.27
N GLU A 55 18.35 -10.21 4.59
CA GLU A 55 18.56 -11.55 4.04
C GLU A 55 18.44 -11.53 2.51
N ASP A 56 17.20 -11.46 1.99
CA ASP A 56 16.90 -11.71 0.57
C ASP A 56 17.55 -10.69 -0.40
N CYS A 57 17.71 -9.44 0.03
CA CYS A 57 18.22 -8.35 -0.81
C CYS A 57 19.43 -7.62 -0.18
N SER A 58 20.13 -8.22 0.77
CA SER A 58 21.22 -7.57 1.52
C SER A 58 22.33 -6.99 0.61
N THR A 59 22.80 -7.75 -0.38
CA THR A 59 23.80 -7.28 -1.34
C THR A 59 23.29 -6.09 -2.16
N ALA A 60 22.04 -6.18 -2.64
CA ALA A 60 21.42 -5.12 -3.43
C ALA A 60 21.23 -3.85 -2.58
N LEU A 61 20.86 -4.00 -1.31
CA LEU A 61 20.73 -2.90 -0.35
C LEU A 61 22.06 -2.19 -0.12
N VAL A 62 23.14 -2.93 0.17
CA VAL A 62 24.48 -2.36 0.37
C VAL A 62 24.96 -1.63 -0.88
N SER A 63 24.77 -2.24 -2.06
CA SER A 63 25.14 -1.61 -3.33
C SER A 63 24.35 -0.32 -3.57
N ALA A 64 23.02 -0.35 -3.38
CA ALA A 64 22.18 0.81 -3.59
C ALA A 64 22.50 1.94 -2.61
N TYR A 65 22.78 1.62 -1.35
CA TYR A 65 23.16 2.59 -0.32
C TYR A 65 24.49 3.29 -0.63
N LYS A 66 25.49 2.54 -1.11
CA LYS A 66 26.79 3.11 -1.52
C LYS A 66 26.63 4.10 -2.68
N SER A 67 25.74 3.81 -3.63
CA SER A 67 25.46 4.71 -4.76
C SER A 67 24.58 5.90 -4.37
N ASN A 68 23.62 5.70 -3.47
CA ASN A 68 22.70 6.72 -3.01
C ASN A 68 22.25 6.40 -1.57
N PRO A 69 22.71 7.17 -0.56
CA PRO A 69 22.29 6.95 0.83
C PRO A 69 20.77 7.00 1.05
N LYS A 70 20.02 7.68 0.16
CA LYS A 70 18.54 7.73 0.20
C LYS A 70 17.87 6.49 -0.39
N ALA A 71 18.60 5.50 -0.91
CA ALA A 71 18.04 4.28 -1.49
C ALA A 71 17.21 3.47 -0.49
N ILE A 72 17.50 3.59 0.81
CA ILE A 72 16.70 2.99 1.88
C ILE A 72 15.26 3.55 1.89
N ASN A 73 15.09 4.86 1.68
CA ASN A 73 13.75 5.47 1.61
C ASN A 73 12.96 4.93 0.41
N GLN A 74 13.63 4.75 -0.74
CA GLN A 74 13.03 4.17 -1.94
C GLN A 74 12.60 2.71 -1.72
N ALA A 75 13.35 1.94 -0.93
CA ALA A 75 12.96 0.60 -0.53
C ALA A 75 11.68 0.60 0.32
N PHE A 76 11.54 1.54 1.27
CA PHE A 76 10.31 1.71 2.05
C PHE A 76 9.12 2.18 1.19
N GLU A 77 9.33 3.13 0.29
CA GLU A 77 8.30 3.56 -0.67
C GLU A 77 7.79 2.38 -1.51
N MET A 78 8.69 1.48 -1.92
CA MET A 78 8.31 0.27 -2.66
C MET A 78 7.45 -0.67 -1.82
N VAL A 79 7.75 -0.86 -0.53
CA VAL A 79 6.93 -1.67 0.39
C VAL A 79 5.53 -1.09 0.52
N TYR A 80 5.41 0.23 0.73
CA TYR A 80 4.13 0.93 0.76
C TYR A 80 3.36 0.79 -0.56
N LYS A 81 4.04 0.99 -1.70
CA LYS A 81 3.45 0.88 -3.03
C LYS A 81 2.87 -0.52 -3.28
N VAL A 82 3.57 -1.59 -2.87
CA VAL A 82 3.05 -2.96 -3.01
C VAL A 82 1.80 -3.17 -2.15
N GLY A 83 1.82 -2.69 -0.90
CA GLY A 83 0.64 -2.76 -0.02
C GLY A 83 -0.57 -2.04 -0.61
N MET A 84 -0.37 -0.81 -1.10
CA MET A 84 -1.40 -0.02 -1.76
C MET A 84 -1.91 -0.69 -3.04
N GLN A 85 -1.00 -1.18 -3.89
CA GLN A 85 -1.39 -1.89 -5.11
C GLN A 85 -2.29 -3.09 -4.79
N GLY A 86 -1.96 -3.87 -3.76
CA GLY A 86 -2.79 -5.00 -3.35
C GLY A 86 -4.21 -4.61 -2.94
N LEU A 87 -4.40 -3.42 -2.34
CA LEU A 87 -5.74 -2.87 -2.07
C LEU A 87 -6.44 -2.46 -3.37
N MET A 88 -5.77 -1.65 -4.20
CA MET A 88 -6.36 -1.06 -5.42
C MET A 88 -6.71 -2.10 -6.50
N THR A 89 -5.98 -3.22 -6.55
CA THR A 89 -6.28 -4.34 -7.47
C THR A 89 -7.44 -5.21 -7.01
N ASN A 90 -7.97 -5.00 -5.80
CA ASN A 90 -9.13 -5.73 -5.34
C ASN A 90 -10.40 -5.20 -6.06
N PRO A 91 -11.19 -6.05 -6.74
CA PRO A 91 -12.36 -5.61 -7.48
C PRO A 91 -13.38 -4.82 -6.65
N ALA A 92 -13.54 -5.15 -5.36
CA ALA A 92 -14.46 -4.42 -4.49
C ALA A 92 -13.96 -3.00 -4.19
N VAL A 93 -12.65 -2.83 -3.99
CA VAL A 93 -12.04 -1.51 -3.76
C VAL A 93 -12.09 -0.67 -5.03
N SER A 94 -11.72 -1.24 -6.19
CA SER A 94 -11.78 -0.53 -7.46
C SER A 94 -13.23 -0.17 -7.85
N GLY A 95 -14.19 -1.05 -7.54
CA GLY A 95 -15.61 -0.80 -7.72
C GLY A 95 -16.07 0.39 -6.89
N ALA A 96 -15.82 0.35 -5.58
CA ALA A 96 -16.17 1.44 -4.66
C ALA A 96 -15.54 2.78 -5.07
N LEU A 97 -14.27 2.77 -5.50
CA LEU A 97 -13.60 3.97 -6.00
C LEU A 97 -14.19 4.54 -7.29
N SER A 98 -14.95 3.76 -8.05
CA SER A 98 -15.60 4.20 -9.28
C SER A 98 -17.05 4.65 -9.05
N GLU A 99 -17.64 4.38 -7.89
CA GLU A 99 -19.05 4.68 -7.60
C GLU A 99 -19.36 6.18 -7.67
N TYR A 100 -18.36 7.05 -7.43
CA TYR A 100 -18.53 8.50 -7.60
C TYR A 100 -19.00 8.88 -9.01
N ALA A 101 -18.69 8.05 -10.02
CA ALA A 101 -19.09 8.28 -11.41
C ALA A 101 -20.60 8.39 -11.56
N THR A 102 -21.38 7.73 -10.69
CA THR A 102 -22.85 7.79 -10.66
C THR A 102 -23.37 9.22 -10.40
N TYR A 103 -22.56 10.06 -9.77
CA TYR A 103 -22.90 11.45 -9.44
C TYR A 103 -22.37 12.47 -10.45
N LEU A 104 -21.70 12.03 -11.52
CA LEU A 104 -21.26 12.92 -12.59
C LEU A 104 -22.43 13.30 -13.50
N ASP A 105 -22.38 14.53 -14.02
CA ASP A 105 -23.29 14.98 -15.08
C ASP A 105 -22.97 14.25 -16.38
N GLN A 106 -23.68 13.13 -16.59
CA GLN A 106 -23.48 12.25 -17.73
C GLN A 106 -23.84 12.94 -19.05
N GLU A 107 -24.82 13.85 -19.03
CA GLU A 107 -25.25 14.59 -20.22
C GLU A 107 -24.15 15.55 -20.66
N LYS A 108 -23.64 16.37 -19.73
CA LYS A 108 -22.54 17.29 -20.01
C LYS A 108 -21.26 16.57 -20.40
N LEU A 109 -20.95 15.45 -19.75
CA LEU A 109 -19.81 14.61 -20.11
C LEU A 109 -19.96 14.04 -21.52
N GLY A 110 -21.15 13.51 -21.86
CA GLY A 110 -21.46 13.02 -23.20
C GLY A 110 -21.32 14.11 -24.27
N HIS A 111 -21.85 15.30 -24.02
CA HIS A 111 -21.69 16.44 -24.93
C HIS A 111 -20.24 16.88 -25.12
N LEU A 112 -19.40 16.78 -24.08
CA LEU A 112 -17.98 17.11 -24.19
C LEU A 112 -17.23 16.07 -25.02
N LEU A 113 -17.51 14.78 -24.85
CA LEU A 113 -16.82 13.68 -25.53
C LEU A 113 -17.27 13.48 -26.99
N ALA A 114 -18.43 13.99 -27.36
CA ALA A 114 -18.95 13.94 -28.73
C ALA A 114 -18.48 15.10 -29.62
N LYS A 115 -17.66 16.02 -29.09
CA LYS A 115 -16.95 17.05 -29.88
C LYS A 115 -15.69 16.47 -30.52
#